data_AF-A0A2S6H3K5-F1
#
_entry.id   AF-A0A2S6H3K5-F1
#
_cell.length_a   1.000
_cell.length_b   1.000
_cell.length_c   1.000
_cell.angle_alpha   90.00
_cell.angle_beta   90.00
_cell.angle_gamma   90.00
#
_symmetry.space_group_name_H-M   'P 1'
#
loop_
_entity.id
_entity.type
_entity.pdbx_description
1 polymer ?
#
loop_
_entity_poly.entity_id
_entity_poly.type
_entity_poly.pdbx_seq_one_letter_code
_entity_poly.pdbx_strand_id
1 'polypeptide(L)'
;MNTDFALLLTGMRDDFVAELPEYCDLLEECVLALERGAAGAFDELFRRVHSLKGSGGTFGMPLVTGVCHQFESFIRAAKERFDPLAISQALSYVDLLRRVAETPARDGAVATAIEQDLELLRISSMPGCASVLLVEPSIATRKFCQGVLEPLAVRLVSQERGLSALELLLHQPFDLMIAARELPDLNALALVAALRESGSRNKDIPVILISSNSSPAPAYLNINTTIKRDAAFISTLTRCAGDVLAACSN
;
A
#
# COMPACT_ATOMS: atom_id res chain seq x y z
N MET A 1 16.45 27.25 -32.76
CA MET A 1 16.33 27.27 -31.28
C MET A 1 17.74 27.49 -30.75
N ASN A 2 17.99 28.56 -29.99
CA ASN A 2 19.33 29.06 -29.70
C ASN A 2 20.07 28.14 -28.71
N THR A 3 21.27 27.66 -29.06
CA THR A 3 22.05 26.65 -28.30
C THR A 3 22.30 27.09 -26.85
N ASP A 4 22.47 28.39 -26.61
CA ASP A 4 22.68 28.96 -25.27
C ASP A 4 21.45 28.79 -24.35
N PHE A 5 20.24 28.88 -24.91
CA PHE A 5 19.01 28.69 -24.15
C PHE A 5 18.82 27.23 -23.74
N ALA A 6 19.20 26.29 -24.62
CA ALA A 6 19.16 24.86 -24.32
C ALA A 6 20.18 24.46 -23.26
N LEU A 7 21.38 25.05 -23.28
CA LEU A 7 22.40 24.86 -22.26
C LEU A 7 21.95 25.42 -20.90
N LEU A 8 21.34 26.62 -20.88
CA LEU A 8 20.80 27.22 -19.67
C LEU A 8 19.68 26.36 -19.05
N LEU A 9 18.72 25.91 -19.85
CA LEU A 9 17.66 25.00 -19.39
C LEU A 9 18.21 23.67 -18.86
N THR A 10 19.27 23.15 -19.49
CA THR A 10 19.93 21.92 -19.03
C THR A 10 20.58 22.14 -17.66
N GLY A 11 21.32 23.24 -17.47
CA GLY A 11 21.92 23.58 -16.19
C GLY A 11 20.88 23.77 -15.08
N MET A 12 19.79 24.50 -15.35
CA MET A 12 18.70 24.68 -14.37
C MET A 12 18.04 23.35 -13.99
N ARG A 13 17.91 22.42 -14.93
CA ARG A 13 17.37 21.09 -14.66
C ARG A 13 18.33 20.27 -13.79
N ASP A 14 19.63 20.33 -14.08
CA ASP A 14 20.63 19.59 -13.32
C ASP A 14 20.73 20.12 -11.87
N ASP A 15 20.65 21.45 -11.68
CA ASP A 15 20.56 22.09 -10.36
C ASP A 15 19.30 21.65 -9.61
N PHE A 16 18.14 21.65 -10.28
CA PHE A 16 16.88 21.19 -9.67
C PHE A 16 16.92 19.71 -9.28
N VAL A 17 17.54 18.84 -10.10
CA VAL A 17 17.74 17.43 -9.76
C VAL A 17 18.65 17.27 -8.54
N ALA A 18 19.68 18.10 -8.42
CA ALA A 18 20.58 18.10 -7.27
C ALA A 18 19.89 18.54 -5.97
N GLU A 19 18.90 19.44 -6.04
CA GLU A 19 18.06 19.86 -4.90
C GLU A 19 16.92 18.87 -4.57
N LEU A 20 16.56 17.97 -5.50
CA LEU A 20 15.43 17.06 -5.33
C LEU A 20 15.48 16.21 -4.05
N PRO A 21 16.64 15.68 -3.60
CA PRO A 21 16.74 15.00 -2.31
C PRO A 21 16.34 15.86 -1.12
N GLU A 22 16.71 17.14 -1.09
CA GLU A 22 16.33 18.05 0.00
C GLU A 22 14.81 18.29 0.01
N TYR A 23 14.19 18.42 -1.17
CA TYR A 23 12.73 18.46 -1.25
C TYR A 23 12.08 17.17 -0.75
N CYS A 24 12.68 16.01 -1.00
CA CYS A 24 12.19 14.72 -0.51
C CYS A 24 12.26 14.63 1.02
N ASP A 25 13.34 15.10 1.63
CA ASP A 25 13.50 15.10 3.09
C ASP A 25 12.44 15.98 3.76
N LEU A 26 12.18 17.17 3.20
CA LEU A 26 11.11 18.05 3.66
C LEU A 26 9.71 17.41 3.53
N LEU A 27 9.46 16.69 2.43
CA LEU A 27 8.20 15.97 2.24
C LEU A 27 8.05 14.83 3.25
N GLU A 28 9.12 14.06 3.51
CA GLU A 28 9.13 13.01 4.52
C GLU A 28 8.85 13.57 5.90
N GLU A 29 9.49 14.67 6.29
CA GLU A 29 9.20 15.36 7.55
C GLU A 29 7.74 15.78 7.66
N CYS A 30 7.13 16.27 6.57
CA CYS A 30 5.72 16.62 6.54
C CYS A 30 4.81 15.38 6.72
N VAL A 31 5.15 14.26 6.09
CA VAL A 31 4.41 12.99 6.24
C VAL A 31 4.51 12.48 7.68
N LEU A 32 5.69 12.51 8.29
CA LEU A 32 5.89 12.10 9.68
C LEU A 32 5.23 13.07 10.68
N ALA A 33 5.18 14.37 10.36
CA ALA A 33 4.43 15.35 11.15
C ALA A 33 2.92 15.05 11.11
N LEU A 34 2.41 14.62 9.95
CA LEU A 34 1.03 14.19 9.79
C LEU A 34 0.72 12.93 10.61
N GLU A 35 1.63 11.94 10.62
CA GLU A 35 1.54 10.74 11.48
C GLU A 35 1.45 11.10 12.96
N ARG A 36 2.20 12.11 13.40
CA ARG A 36 2.19 12.62 14.79
C ARG A 36 0.97 13.47 15.12
N GLY A 37 0.07 13.72 14.16
CA GLY A 37 -1.13 14.55 14.34
C GLY A 37 -0.83 16.05 14.48
N ALA A 38 0.27 16.55 13.91
CA ALA A 38 0.61 17.97 13.98
C ALA A 38 -0.41 18.84 13.23
N ALA A 39 -0.87 19.91 13.87
CA ALA A 39 -1.84 20.83 13.28
C ALA A 39 -1.28 21.49 12.00
N GLY A 40 -2.06 21.48 10.92
CA GLY A 40 -1.67 22.08 9.64
C GLY A 40 -0.67 21.25 8.81
N ALA A 41 -0.22 20.08 9.29
CA ALA A 41 0.73 19.24 8.56
C ALA A 41 0.20 18.80 7.19
N PHE A 42 -1.11 18.54 7.07
CA PHE A 42 -1.75 18.23 5.80
C PHE A 42 -1.60 19.37 4.78
N ASP A 43 -1.90 20.61 5.20
CA ASP A 43 -1.85 21.77 4.31
C ASP A 43 -0.40 22.11 3.94
N GLU A 44 0.57 21.87 4.83
CA GLU A 44 1.99 21.98 4.52
C GLU A 44 2.42 20.93 3.49
N LEU A 45 2.13 19.65 3.72
CA LEU A 45 2.43 18.56 2.80
C LEU A 45 1.84 18.84 1.41
N PHE A 46 0.55 19.17 1.36
CA PHE A 46 -0.15 19.45 0.11
C PHE A 46 0.48 20.62 -0.65
N ARG A 47 0.84 21.71 0.05
CA ARG A 47 1.49 22.88 -0.56
C ARG A 47 2.87 22.54 -1.12
N ARG A 48 3.65 21.73 -0.40
CA ARG A 48 5.00 21.29 -0.82
C ARG A 48 4.93 20.42 -2.06
N VAL A 49 4.07 19.40 -2.07
CA VAL A 49 3.85 18.55 -3.26
C VAL A 49 3.38 19.40 -4.44
N HIS A 50 2.48 20.36 -4.22
CA HIS A 50 2.00 21.26 -5.27
C HIS A 50 3.09 22.15 -5.86
N SER A 51 3.93 22.71 -4.99
CA SER A 51 5.08 23.52 -5.41
C SER A 51 6.08 22.68 -6.21
N LEU A 52 6.37 21.46 -5.76
CA LEU A 52 7.33 20.57 -6.42
C LEU A 52 6.83 20.13 -7.81
N LYS A 53 5.53 19.86 -7.95
CA LYS A 53 4.88 19.62 -9.25
C LYS A 53 5.09 20.81 -10.19
N GLY A 54 4.90 22.04 -9.69
CA GLY A 54 5.10 23.27 -10.45
C GLY A 54 6.54 23.40 -10.95
N SER A 55 7.51 23.24 -10.05
CA SER A 55 8.94 23.25 -10.40
C SER A 55 9.29 22.19 -11.44
N GLY A 56 8.81 20.95 -11.26
CA GLY A 56 9.00 19.87 -12.23
C GLY A 56 8.46 20.21 -13.62
N GLY A 57 7.29 20.86 -13.70
CA GLY A 57 6.72 21.35 -14.95
C GLY A 57 7.56 22.44 -15.61
N THR A 58 8.04 23.42 -14.82
CA THR A 58 8.90 24.51 -15.31
C THR A 58 10.22 24.00 -15.88
N PHE A 59 10.83 22.98 -15.27
CA PHE A 59 12.10 22.40 -15.71
C PHE A 59 11.95 21.25 -16.72
N GLY A 60 10.73 20.96 -17.18
CA GLY A 60 10.48 19.92 -18.19
C GLY A 60 10.77 18.50 -17.68
N MET A 61 10.44 18.21 -16.42
CA MET A 61 10.63 16.92 -15.76
C MET A 61 9.30 16.16 -15.63
N PRO A 62 8.91 15.36 -16.65
CA PRO A 62 7.61 14.70 -16.67
C PRO A 62 7.44 13.67 -15.56
N LEU A 63 8.50 12.94 -15.18
CA LEU A 63 8.44 11.96 -14.09
C LEU A 63 8.15 12.62 -12.73
N VAL A 64 8.88 13.68 -12.39
CA VAL A 64 8.63 14.45 -11.15
C VAL A 64 7.20 14.98 -11.13
N THR A 65 6.75 15.56 -12.26
CA THR A 65 5.39 16.07 -12.41
C THR A 65 4.34 14.97 -12.23
N GLY A 66 4.56 13.81 -12.84
CA GLY A 66 3.66 12.65 -12.76
C GLY A 66 3.53 12.10 -11.35
N VAL A 67 4.66 11.88 -10.67
CA VAL A 67 4.68 11.41 -9.27
C VAL A 67 3.97 12.42 -8.37
N CYS A 68 4.30 13.72 -8.46
CA CYS A 68 3.67 14.74 -7.62
C CYS A 68 2.16 14.89 -7.89
N HIS A 69 1.72 14.80 -9.14
CA HIS A 69 0.31 14.89 -9.49
C HIS A 69 -0.51 13.73 -8.89
N GLN A 70 0.03 12.51 -8.97
CA GLN A 70 -0.61 11.35 -8.36
C GLN A 70 -0.59 11.43 -6.83
N PHE A 71 0.52 11.92 -6.26
CA PHE A 71 0.67 12.12 -4.83
C PHE A 71 -0.35 13.15 -4.29
N GLU A 72 -0.54 14.28 -4.97
CA GLU A 72 -1.60 15.25 -4.65
C GLU A 72 -3.00 14.61 -4.64
N SER A 73 -3.29 13.80 -5.66
CA SER A 73 -4.59 13.15 -5.82
C SER A 73 -4.85 12.18 -4.67
N PHE A 74 -3.84 11.39 -4.31
CA PHE A 74 -3.87 10.49 -3.18
C PHE A 74 -4.06 11.24 -1.85
N ILE A 75 -3.23 12.25 -1.55
CA ILE A 75 -3.32 13.02 -0.29
C ILE A 75 -4.70 13.67 -0.18
N ARG A 76 -5.22 14.26 -1.26
CA ARG A 76 -6.55 14.88 -1.28
C ARG A 76 -7.64 13.89 -0.92
N ALA A 77 -7.54 12.66 -1.42
CA ALA A 77 -8.55 11.65 -1.19
C ALA A 77 -8.41 10.97 0.19
N ALA A 78 -7.21 10.95 0.76
CA ALA A 78 -6.94 10.52 2.14
C ALA A 78 -7.17 11.64 3.19
N LYS A 79 -7.63 12.83 2.79
CA LYS A 79 -7.73 14.01 3.67
C LYS A 79 -8.53 13.77 4.95
N GLU A 80 -9.63 13.02 4.86
CA GLU A 80 -10.49 12.75 6.01
C GLU A 80 -9.89 11.72 6.97
N ARG A 81 -9.07 10.80 6.46
CA ARG A 81 -8.44 9.73 7.22
C ARG A 81 -7.06 9.41 6.67
N PHE A 82 -6.03 9.96 7.33
CA PHE A 82 -4.63 9.67 7.03
C PHE A 82 -4.11 8.62 8.00
N ASP A 83 -4.50 7.36 7.76
CA ASP A 83 -4.09 6.23 8.61
C ASP A 83 -2.64 5.78 8.31
N PRO A 84 -2.06 4.82 9.05
CA PRO A 84 -0.68 4.40 8.80
C PRO A 84 -0.41 3.79 7.41
N LEU A 85 -1.44 3.35 6.67
CA LEU A 85 -1.33 2.87 5.29
C LEU A 85 -1.15 4.08 4.40
N ALA A 86 -1.97 5.10 4.63
CA ALA A 86 -1.84 6.34 3.92
C ALA A 86 -0.46 6.99 4.17
N ILE A 87 0.07 6.90 5.40
CA ILE A 87 1.44 7.31 5.72
C ILE A 87 2.47 6.50 4.93
N SER A 88 2.42 5.17 4.98
CA SER A 88 3.34 4.30 4.23
C SER A 88 3.28 4.53 2.71
N GLN A 89 2.07 4.75 2.17
CA GLN A 89 1.86 5.10 0.77
C GLN A 89 2.42 6.48 0.43
N ALA A 90 2.23 7.46 1.30
CA ALA A 90 2.83 8.79 1.14
C ALA A 90 4.37 8.71 1.11
N LEU A 91 4.98 7.93 2.00
CA LEU A 91 6.42 7.68 2.00
C LEU A 91 6.88 6.97 0.71
N SER A 92 6.08 6.03 0.19
CA SER A 92 6.38 5.38 -1.09
C SER A 92 6.41 6.36 -2.28
N TYR A 93 5.59 7.43 -2.26
CA TYR A 93 5.69 8.51 -3.26
C TYR A 93 6.98 9.32 -3.09
N VAL A 94 7.41 9.58 -1.84
CA VAL A 94 8.69 10.26 -1.56
C VAL A 94 9.87 9.43 -2.05
N ASP A 95 9.86 8.12 -1.82
CA ASP A 95 10.91 7.20 -2.29
C ASP A 95 10.98 7.13 -3.83
N LEU A 96 9.83 7.19 -4.51
CA LEU A 96 9.81 7.31 -5.97
C LEU A 96 10.44 8.62 -6.45
N LEU A 97 10.20 9.75 -5.77
CA LEU A 97 10.86 11.03 -6.09
C LEU A 97 12.37 10.97 -5.86
N ARG A 98 12.84 10.32 -4.79
CA ARG A 98 14.28 10.10 -4.54
C ARG A 98 14.92 9.29 -5.66
N ARG A 99 14.27 8.21 -6.11
CA ARG A 99 14.76 7.39 -7.22
C ARG A 99 14.87 8.21 -8.52
N VAL A 100 13.95 9.15 -8.76
CA VAL A 100 14.07 10.07 -9.90
C VAL A 100 15.33 10.92 -9.79
N ALA A 101 15.69 11.40 -8.59
CA ALA A 101 16.91 12.19 -8.35
C ALA A 101 18.19 11.38 -8.60
N GLU A 102 18.19 10.09 -8.25
CA GLU A 102 19.32 9.18 -8.41
C GLU A 102 19.49 8.67 -9.85
N THR A 103 18.49 8.91 -10.72
CA THR A 103 18.48 8.38 -12.08
C THR A 103 19.25 9.29 -13.03
N PRO A 104 20.27 8.79 -13.76
CA PRO A 104 20.94 9.56 -14.80
C PRO A 104 19.93 9.97 -15.89
N ALA A 105 20.00 11.23 -16.35
CA ALA A 105 19.06 11.82 -17.32
C ALA A 105 18.93 11.10 -18.69
N ARG A 106 19.67 10.00 -18.92
CA ARG A 106 19.69 9.23 -20.16
C ARG A 106 19.34 7.75 -20.01
N ASP A 107 18.93 7.30 -18.82
CA ASP A 107 18.55 5.90 -18.59
C ASP A 107 17.04 5.69 -18.77
N GLY A 108 16.63 5.38 -20.01
CA GLY A 108 15.23 5.12 -20.34
C GLY A 108 14.65 3.86 -19.71
N ALA A 109 15.48 2.90 -19.31
CA ALA A 109 15.00 1.67 -18.66
C ALA A 109 14.57 1.97 -17.22
N VAL A 110 15.34 2.79 -16.51
CA VAL A 110 15.00 3.22 -15.13
C VAL A 110 13.76 4.10 -15.12
N ALA A 111 13.62 5.03 -16.08
CA ALA A 111 12.41 5.83 -16.23
C ALA A 111 11.15 4.96 -16.40
N THR A 112 11.23 3.93 -17.25
CA THR A 112 10.12 2.97 -17.45
C THR A 112 9.77 2.21 -16.17
N ALA A 113 10.77 1.79 -15.39
CA ALA A 113 10.54 1.11 -14.10
C ALA A 113 9.84 2.02 -13.08
N ILE A 114 10.25 3.29 -13.00
CA ILE A 114 9.60 4.29 -12.13
C ILE A 114 8.14 4.51 -12.54
N GLU A 115 7.84 4.60 -13.84
CA GLU A 115 6.46 4.72 -14.33
C GLU A 115 5.59 3.50 -13.97
N GLN A 116 6.15 2.29 -14.06
CA GLN A 116 5.46 1.06 -13.66
C GLN A 116 5.19 1.03 -12.15
N ASP A 117 6.18 1.39 -11.33
CA ASP A 117 6.04 1.44 -9.88
C ASP A 117 5.03 2.52 -9.46
N LEU A 118 5.02 3.66 -10.15
CA LEU A 118 4.03 4.72 -9.95
C LEU A 118 2.61 4.24 -10.23
N GLU A 119 2.40 3.49 -11.31
CA GLU A 119 1.11 2.90 -11.65
C GLU A 119 0.67 1.85 -10.62
N LEU A 120 1.58 0.98 -10.17
CA LEU A 120 1.30 0.03 -9.09
C LEU A 120 0.93 0.73 -7.78
N LEU A 121 1.62 1.83 -7.46
CA LEU A 121 1.32 2.65 -6.30
C LEU A 121 -0.05 3.33 -6.44
N ARG A 122 -0.45 3.72 -7.67
CA ARG A 122 -1.78 4.29 -7.96
C ARG A 122 -2.89 3.31 -7.64
N ILE A 123 -2.76 2.10 -8.17
CA ILE A 123 -3.71 0.99 -7.94
C ILE A 123 -3.81 0.69 -6.45
N SER A 124 -2.66 0.72 -5.76
CA SER A 124 -2.57 0.44 -4.33
C SER A 124 -3.19 1.54 -3.45
N SER A 125 -3.26 2.78 -3.93
CA SER A 125 -3.65 3.97 -3.16
C SER A 125 -5.06 4.50 -3.48
N MET A 126 -5.87 3.73 -4.23
CA MET A 126 -7.26 4.10 -4.52
C MET A 126 -8.10 4.07 -3.23
N PRO A 127 -8.68 5.21 -2.79
CA PRO A 127 -9.49 5.29 -1.58
C PRO A 127 -10.77 4.45 -1.69
N GLY A 128 -11.16 3.79 -0.60
CA GLY A 128 -12.36 2.95 -0.52
C GLY A 128 -12.17 1.49 -0.93
N CYS A 129 -10.94 1.09 -1.28
CA CYS A 129 -10.59 -0.28 -1.64
C CYS A 129 -9.88 -0.95 -0.46
N ALA A 130 -10.59 -1.76 0.33
CA ALA A 130 -10.01 -2.42 1.49
C ALA A 130 -8.86 -3.36 1.07
N SER A 131 -7.76 -3.36 1.84
CA SER A 131 -6.59 -4.21 1.60
C SER A 131 -6.76 -5.56 2.29
N VAL A 132 -6.84 -6.63 1.51
CA VAL A 132 -7.09 -7.99 1.99
C VAL A 132 -5.87 -8.86 1.72
N LEU A 133 -5.33 -9.50 2.76
CA LEU A 133 -4.28 -10.51 2.64
C LEU A 133 -4.89 -11.91 2.58
N LEU A 134 -4.69 -12.61 1.46
CA LEU A 134 -5.05 -14.02 1.28
C LEU A 134 -3.81 -14.92 1.44
N VAL A 135 -3.84 -15.82 2.42
CA VAL A 135 -2.76 -16.80 2.68
C VAL A 135 -3.27 -18.20 2.35
N GLU A 136 -2.97 -18.69 1.16
CA GLU A 136 -3.50 -19.96 0.65
C GLU A 136 -2.47 -20.69 -0.24
N PRO A 137 -1.94 -21.86 0.18
CA PRO A 137 -0.93 -22.59 -0.59
C PRO A 137 -1.52 -23.30 -1.82
N SER A 138 -2.80 -23.67 -1.80
CA SER A 138 -3.43 -24.33 -2.94
C SER A 138 -3.69 -23.33 -4.07
N ILE A 139 -3.01 -23.49 -5.21
CA ILE A 139 -3.21 -22.66 -6.41
C ILE A 139 -4.69 -22.62 -6.82
N ALA A 140 -5.37 -23.78 -6.78
CA ALA A 140 -6.77 -23.88 -7.16
C ALA A 140 -7.68 -23.08 -6.20
N THR A 141 -7.47 -23.23 -4.89
CA THR A 141 -8.25 -22.52 -3.87
C THR A 141 -7.93 -21.02 -3.87
N ARG A 142 -6.68 -20.63 -4.13
CA ARG A 142 -6.29 -19.23 -4.23
C ARG A 142 -6.97 -18.54 -5.41
N LYS A 143 -6.89 -19.12 -6.62
CA LYS A 143 -7.58 -18.59 -7.81
C LYS A 143 -9.08 -18.45 -7.58
N PHE A 144 -9.65 -19.41 -6.88
CA PHE A 144 -11.05 -19.39 -6.52
C PHE A 144 -11.38 -18.25 -5.55
N CYS A 145 -10.65 -18.10 -4.44
CA CYS A 145 -10.82 -16.98 -3.51
C CYS A 145 -10.62 -15.63 -4.21
N GLN A 146 -9.65 -15.53 -5.12
CA GLN A 146 -9.42 -14.31 -5.92
C GLN A 146 -10.68 -13.93 -6.71
N GLY A 147 -11.27 -14.86 -7.46
CA GLY A 147 -12.51 -14.58 -8.20
C GLY A 147 -13.72 -14.29 -7.31
N VAL A 148 -13.75 -14.81 -6.08
CA VAL A 148 -14.81 -14.51 -5.10
C VAL A 148 -14.69 -13.11 -4.51
N LEU A 149 -13.47 -12.61 -4.36
CA LEU A 149 -13.17 -11.32 -3.74
C LEU A 149 -13.11 -10.18 -4.77
N GLU A 150 -12.87 -10.49 -6.05
CA GLU A 150 -12.83 -9.51 -7.16
C GLU A 150 -14.05 -8.57 -7.19
N PRO A 151 -15.32 -9.04 -7.05
CA PRO A 151 -16.49 -8.16 -7.07
C PRO A 151 -16.60 -7.24 -5.85
N LEU A 152 -15.86 -7.50 -4.76
CA LEU A 152 -15.89 -6.68 -3.55
C LEU A 152 -15.05 -5.41 -3.67
N ALA A 153 -14.42 -5.16 -4.83
CA ALA A 153 -13.57 -4.00 -5.09
C ALA A 153 -12.50 -3.81 -4.00
N VAL A 154 -11.82 -4.90 -3.63
CA VAL A 154 -10.75 -4.94 -2.63
C VAL A 154 -9.38 -5.06 -3.29
N ARG A 155 -8.35 -4.54 -2.62
CA ARG A 155 -6.96 -4.76 -2.99
C ARG A 155 -6.52 -6.09 -2.41
N LEU A 156 -6.49 -7.12 -3.25
CA LEU A 156 -6.12 -8.46 -2.82
C LEU A 156 -4.62 -8.72 -2.99
N VAL A 157 -3.93 -8.95 -1.88
CA VAL A 157 -2.54 -9.43 -1.85
C VAL A 157 -2.55 -10.92 -1.50
N SER A 158 -1.81 -11.76 -2.21
CA SER A 158 -1.78 -13.19 -1.98
C SER A 158 -0.40 -13.69 -1.55
N GLN A 159 -0.37 -14.60 -0.57
CA GLN A 159 0.81 -15.31 -0.11
C GLN A 159 0.54 -16.82 -0.04
N GLU A 160 1.58 -17.63 -0.20
CA GLU A 160 1.47 -19.09 -0.14
C GLU A 160 1.94 -19.66 1.21
N ARG A 161 2.68 -18.85 1.97
CA ARG A 161 3.47 -19.24 3.12
C ARG A 161 3.17 -18.34 4.31
N GLY A 162 3.14 -18.91 5.50
CA GLY A 162 2.81 -18.20 6.73
C GLY A 162 3.91 -17.22 7.12
N LEU A 163 5.19 -17.58 6.99
CA LEU A 163 6.28 -16.65 7.32
C LEU A 163 6.30 -15.40 6.43
N SER A 164 6.11 -15.57 5.12
CA SER A 164 6.00 -14.45 4.18
C SER A 164 4.77 -13.58 4.45
N ALA A 165 3.65 -14.20 4.84
CA ALA A 165 2.47 -13.47 5.27
C ALA A 165 2.71 -12.67 6.56
N LEU A 166 3.39 -13.27 7.55
CA LEU A 166 3.72 -12.60 8.80
C LEU A 166 4.64 -11.39 8.55
N GLU A 167 5.68 -11.54 7.73
CA GLU A 167 6.57 -10.44 7.35
C GLU A 167 5.78 -9.26 6.77
N LEU A 168 4.87 -9.52 5.81
CA LEU A 168 3.98 -8.48 5.29
C LEU A 168 3.08 -7.87 6.37
N LEU A 169 2.51 -8.69 7.25
CA LEU A 169 1.64 -8.23 8.33
C LEU A 169 2.38 -7.42 9.41
N LEU A 170 3.70 -7.53 9.50
CA LEU A 170 4.51 -6.70 10.39
C LEU A 170 4.82 -5.33 9.78
N HIS A 171 4.87 -5.22 8.46
CA HIS A 171 5.39 -4.05 7.76
C HIS A 171 4.37 -3.29 6.90
N GLN A 172 3.27 -3.93 6.50
CA GLN A 172 2.26 -3.36 5.61
C GLN A 172 0.88 -3.53 6.24
N PRO A 173 0.01 -2.51 6.20
CA PRO A 173 -1.30 -2.62 6.82
C PRO A 173 -2.31 -3.34 5.92
N PHE A 174 -3.18 -4.09 6.59
CA PHE A 174 -4.29 -4.82 5.99
C PHE A 174 -5.56 -4.60 6.80
N ASP A 175 -6.71 -4.65 6.14
CA ASP A 175 -8.03 -4.50 6.75
C ASP A 175 -8.65 -5.86 7.08
N LEU A 176 -8.16 -6.93 6.43
CA LEU A 176 -8.63 -8.30 6.64
C LEU A 176 -7.54 -9.30 6.24
N MET A 177 -7.33 -10.32 7.07
CA MET A 177 -6.59 -11.51 6.68
C MET A 177 -7.54 -12.69 6.46
N ILE A 178 -7.36 -13.39 5.35
CA ILE A 178 -8.03 -14.65 5.03
C ILE A 178 -6.96 -15.71 4.89
N ALA A 179 -6.93 -16.71 5.78
CA ALA A 179 -5.85 -17.69 5.81
C ALA A 179 -6.35 -19.12 5.82
N ALA A 180 -5.76 -19.98 4.99
CA ALA A 180 -5.86 -21.42 5.14
C ALA A 180 -5.27 -21.83 6.49
N ARG A 181 -5.95 -22.72 7.21
CA ARG A 181 -5.46 -23.21 8.51
C ARG A 181 -4.07 -23.82 8.40
N GLU A 182 -3.91 -24.73 7.45
CA GLU A 182 -2.66 -25.44 7.21
C GLU A 182 -1.83 -24.70 6.16
N LEU A 183 -0.62 -24.30 6.55
CA LEU A 183 0.35 -23.57 5.73
C LEU A 183 1.71 -24.30 5.79
N PRO A 184 2.58 -24.18 4.78
CA PRO A 184 3.81 -24.98 4.68
C PRO A 184 4.83 -24.80 5.81
N ASP A 185 4.97 -23.59 6.37
CA ASP A 185 6.03 -23.24 7.31
C ASP A 185 5.54 -22.72 8.67
N LEU A 186 4.45 -21.94 8.68
CA LEU A 186 3.84 -21.41 9.89
C LEU A 186 2.32 -21.55 9.80
N ASN A 187 1.73 -22.45 10.58
CA ASN A 187 0.28 -22.65 10.63
C ASN A 187 -0.44 -21.33 10.98
N ALA A 188 -1.64 -21.10 10.42
CA ALA A 188 -2.35 -19.84 10.57
C ALA A 188 -2.68 -19.49 12.04
N LEU A 189 -2.91 -20.48 12.92
CA LEU A 189 -3.15 -20.18 14.33
C LEU A 189 -1.90 -19.62 15.02
N ALA A 190 -0.72 -20.16 14.69
CA ALA A 190 0.55 -19.66 15.20
C ALA A 190 0.89 -18.28 14.60
N LEU A 191 0.57 -18.07 13.33
CA LEU A 191 0.67 -16.76 12.68
C LEU A 191 -0.21 -15.71 13.36
N VAL A 192 -1.48 -16.03 13.64
CA VAL A 192 -2.39 -15.12 14.36
C VAL A 192 -1.87 -14.86 15.77
N ALA A 193 -1.41 -15.88 16.49
CA ALA A 193 -0.82 -15.71 17.82
C ALA A 193 0.37 -14.74 17.79
N ALA A 194 1.33 -14.95 16.88
CA ALA A 194 2.47 -14.07 16.69
C ALA A 194 2.04 -12.65 16.32
N LEU A 195 1.02 -12.51 15.46
CA LEU A 195 0.49 -11.22 15.05
C LEU A 195 -0.12 -10.45 16.22
N ARG A 196 -0.94 -11.12 17.07
CA ARG A 196 -1.56 -10.51 18.25
C ARG A 196 -0.50 -9.98 19.23
N GLU A 197 0.66 -10.63 19.31
CA GLU A 197 1.79 -10.23 20.17
C GLU A 197 2.76 -9.23 19.52
N SER A 198 2.66 -8.98 18.22
CA SER A 198 3.70 -8.27 17.47
C SER A 198 3.76 -6.76 17.70
N GLY A 199 2.76 -6.18 18.37
CA GLY A 199 2.62 -4.74 18.52
C GLY A 199 2.40 -3.98 17.20
N SER A 200 2.30 -4.66 16.05
CA SER A 200 2.11 -4.02 14.75
C SER A 200 0.70 -3.44 14.61
N ARG A 201 0.49 -2.56 13.62
CA ARG A 201 -0.86 -2.06 13.28
C ARG A 201 -1.84 -3.20 13.03
N ASN A 202 -1.35 -4.32 12.50
CA ASN A 202 -2.20 -5.44 12.16
C ASN A 202 -2.54 -6.34 13.35
N LYS A 203 -2.07 -6.02 14.57
CA LYS A 203 -2.26 -6.89 15.72
C LYS A 203 -3.71 -7.24 15.98
N ASP A 204 -4.68 -6.38 15.65
CA ASP A 204 -6.11 -6.60 15.90
C ASP A 204 -6.92 -6.80 14.61
N ILE A 205 -6.28 -7.03 13.47
CA ILE A 205 -7.03 -7.15 12.20
C ILE A 205 -8.01 -8.32 12.26
N PRO A 206 -9.18 -8.16 11.62
CA PRO A 206 -10.10 -9.26 11.40
C PRO A 206 -9.42 -10.44 10.70
N VAL A 207 -9.77 -11.65 11.12
CA VAL A 207 -9.25 -12.91 10.56
C VAL A 207 -10.39 -13.84 10.19
N ILE A 208 -10.41 -14.25 8.92
CA ILE A 208 -11.23 -15.34 8.40
C ILE A 208 -10.34 -16.56 8.21
N LEU A 209 -10.61 -17.64 8.94
CA LEU A 209 -9.88 -18.89 8.80
C LEU A 209 -10.59 -19.81 7.80
N ILE A 210 -9.87 -20.38 6.84
CA ILE A 210 -10.38 -21.39 5.92
C ILE A 210 -9.84 -22.76 6.38
N SER A 211 -10.72 -23.70 6.69
CA SER A 211 -10.35 -25.01 7.23
C SER A 211 -11.03 -26.17 6.51
N SER A 212 -10.31 -27.27 6.33
CA SER A 212 -10.87 -28.54 5.86
C SER A 212 -11.42 -29.41 7.01
N ASN A 213 -11.14 -29.04 8.27
CA ASN A 213 -11.62 -29.74 9.47
C ASN A 213 -12.39 -28.79 10.40
N SER A 214 -13.19 -29.36 11.31
CA SER A 214 -14.03 -28.61 12.23
C SER A 214 -13.39 -28.33 13.59
N SER A 215 -12.06 -28.42 13.70
CA SER A 215 -11.41 -28.10 14.99
C SER A 215 -11.66 -26.63 15.31
N PRO A 216 -12.15 -26.28 16.50
CA PRO A 216 -12.35 -24.88 16.85
C PRO A 216 -11.01 -24.13 16.88
N ALA A 217 -11.06 -22.84 16.59
CA ALA A 217 -9.95 -21.95 16.88
C ALA A 217 -9.97 -21.60 18.37
N PRO A 218 -8.81 -21.48 19.04
CA PRO A 218 -8.76 -21.00 20.41
C PRO A 218 -9.37 -19.60 20.56
N ALA A 219 -10.21 -19.41 21.58
CA ALA A 219 -10.96 -18.16 21.78
C ALA A 219 -10.05 -16.93 21.93
N TYR A 220 -8.89 -17.08 22.58
CA TYR A 220 -7.94 -15.98 22.82
C TYR A 220 -7.33 -15.38 21.54
N LEU A 221 -7.43 -16.07 20.39
CA LEU A 221 -6.92 -15.55 19.12
C LEU A 221 -7.87 -14.55 18.44
N ASN A 222 -9.12 -14.44 18.92
CA ASN A 222 -10.14 -13.54 18.37
C ASN A 222 -10.29 -13.69 16.84
N ILE A 223 -10.47 -14.92 16.37
CA ILE A 223 -10.75 -15.19 14.95
C ILE A 223 -12.24 -14.91 14.68
N ASN A 224 -12.53 -14.04 13.71
CA ASN A 224 -13.90 -13.59 13.42
C ASN A 224 -14.80 -14.75 12.97
N THR A 225 -14.29 -15.61 12.09
CA THR A 225 -15.03 -16.78 11.64
C THR A 225 -14.10 -17.86 11.09
N THR A 226 -14.55 -19.11 11.13
CA THR A 226 -13.90 -20.24 10.48
C THR A 226 -14.86 -20.81 9.44
N ILE A 227 -14.45 -20.75 8.17
CA ILE A 227 -15.21 -21.23 7.02
C ILE A 227 -14.71 -22.63 6.65
N LYS A 228 -15.65 -23.56 6.47
CA LYS A 228 -15.36 -24.90 5.99
C LYS A 228 -15.23 -24.90 4.46
N ARG A 229 -14.30 -25.70 3.93
CA ARG A 229 -14.17 -25.97 2.49
C ARG A 229 -15.22 -26.99 2.03
N ASP A 230 -16.49 -26.60 2.04
CA ASP A 230 -17.62 -27.41 1.59
C ASP A 230 -18.35 -26.75 0.41
N ALA A 231 -19.51 -27.30 0.02
CA ALA A 231 -20.31 -26.78 -1.10
C ALA A 231 -20.79 -25.33 -0.90
N ALA A 232 -20.85 -24.84 0.34
CA ALA A 232 -21.26 -23.48 0.69
C ALA A 232 -20.07 -22.53 0.86
N PHE A 233 -18.84 -22.97 0.56
CA PHE A 233 -17.61 -22.20 0.77
C PHE A 233 -17.67 -20.81 0.12
N ILE A 234 -18.13 -20.72 -1.14
CA ILE A 234 -18.23 -19.45 -1.90
C ILE A 234 -19.12 -18.46 -1.19
N SER A 235 -20.40 -18.83 -1.04
CA SER A 235 -21.42 -17.93 -0.53
C SER A 235 -21.12 -17.49 0.90
N THR A 236 -20.50 -18.38 1.68
CA THR A 236 -20.05 -18.07 3.04
C THR A 236 -18.88 -17.10 3.02
N LEU A 237 -17.88 -17.29 2.16
CA LEU A 237 -16.73 -16.40 2.04
C LEU A 237 -17.14 -15.00 1.58
N THR A 238 -17.94 -14.89 0.52
CA THR A 238 -18.43 -13.60 0.01
C THR A 238 -19.17 -12.82 1.10
N ARG A 239 -20.12 -13.49 1.78
CA ARG A 239 -20.91 -12.87 2.84
C ARG A 239 -20.02 -12.43 4.01
N CYS A 240 -19.21 -13.33 4.55
CA CYS A 240 -18.38 -13.03 5.71
C CYS A 240 -17.33 -11.94 5.41
N ALA A 241 -16.70 -11.97 4.24
CA ALA A 241 -15.76 -10.92 3.85
C ALA A 241 -16.48 -9.57 3.69
N GLY A 242 -17.63 -9.55 3.02
CA GLY A 242 -18.45 -8.34 2.87
C GLY A 242 -18.88 -7.74 4.21
N ASP A 243 -19.40 -8.57 5.12
CA ASP A 243 -19.85 -8.14 6.45
C ASP A 243 -18.70 -7.56 7.27
N VAL A 244 -17.54 -8.22 7.27
CA VAL A 244 -16.35 -7.76 8.00
C VAL A 244 -15.83 -6.43 7.44
N LEU A 245 -15.73 -6.31 6.12
CA LEU A 245 -15.21 -5.11 5.48
C LEU A 245 -16.16 -3.91 5.62
N ALA A 246 -17.48 -4.16 5.60
CA ALA A 246 -18.48 -3.13 5.89
C ALA A 246 -18.38 -2.63 7.33
N ALA A 247 -18.09 -3.52 8.30
CA ALA A 247 -17.91 -3.14 9.69
C ALA A 247 -16.62 -2.34 9.97
N CYS A 248 -15.60 -2.47 9.12
CA CYS A 248 -14.32 -1.73 9.26
C CYS A 248 -14.36 -0.32 8.65
N SER A 249 -15.40 -0.02 7.87
CA SER A 249 -15.57 1.24 7.12
C SER A 249 -16.40 2.29 7.88
N ASN A 250 -16.93 1.96 9.07
CA ASN A 250 -17.60 2.85 10.02
C ASN A 250 -16.70 3.16 11.22
#